data_AF-A0A852JXJ5-F1
#
_entry.id   AF-A0A852JXJ5-F1
#
_cell.length_a   1.000
_cell.length_b   1.000
_cell.length_c   1.000
_cell.angle_alpha   90.00
_cell.angle_beta   90.00
_cell.angle_gamma   90.00
#
_symmetry.space_group_name_H-M   'P 1'
#
loop_
_entity.id
_entity.type
_entity.pdbx_description
1 polymer ?
#
loop_
_entity_poly.entity_id
_entity_poly.type
_entity_poly.pdbx_seq_one_letter_code
_entity_poly.pdbx_strand_id
1 'polypeptide(L)'
;EPGPRAQRDPRPAPGRPLQKLFGWGDFYSNIKTVKLNLLITGKVVDHGNGSVNVFFQHNSTGHGNISVSLVPPTKAVQFDLEQQIFMEAKESKVFNCRVESEQVARARKTSLCTFDPAKTCSQEHTQSRAAWLCSQPFRAVCVYITFYSSDYRLVQKVCPDYSRHSPRPYFPSG
;
A
#
# COMPACT_ATOMS: atom_id res chain seq x y z
N GLU A 1 14.44 0.13 -63.09
CA GLU A 1 13.97 -0.52 -61.86
C GLU A 1 14.54 0.23 -60.66
N PRO A 2 13.75 0.92 -59.81
CA PRO A 2 14.28 1.70 -58.70
C PRO A 2 14.44 0.83 -57.44
N GLY A 3 15.63 0.89 -56.82
CA GLY A 3 16.00 0.20 -55.59
C GLY A 3 15.29 0.70 -54.30
N PRO A 4 15.58 0.07 -53.17
CA PRO A 4 14.67 -0.10 -52.04
C PRO A 4 14.48 1.19 -51.21
N ARG A 5 13.22 1.50 -50.87
CA ARG A 5 12.88 2.53 -49.88
C ARG A 5 13.21 2.00 -48.48
N ALA A 6 14.26 2.53 -47.87
CA ALA A 6 14.50 2.40 -46.44
C ALA A 6 13.29 2.94 -45.66
N GLN A 7 12.58 2.06 -44.95
CA GLN A 7 11.61 2.47 -43.93
C GLN A 7 12.34 3.23 -42.84
N ARG A 8 12.02 4.53 -42.71
CA ARG A 8 12.49 5.34 -41.59
C ARG A 8 11.77 4.87 -40.33
N ASP A 9 12.54 4.44 -39.33
CA ASP A 9 12.04 4.28 -37.96
C ASP A 9 11.32 5.55 -37.50
N PRO A 10 10.14 5.45 -36.84
CA PRO A 10 9.46 6.61 -36.30
C PRO A 10 10.33 7.23 -35.19
N ARG A 11 10.87 8.43 -35.47
CA ARG A 11 11.47 9.28 -34.44
C ARG A 11 10.43 9.55 -33.35
N PRO A 12 10.77 9.43 -32.06
CA PRO A 12 9.85 9.76 -30.97
C PRO A 12 9.51 11.26 -31.05
N ALA A 13 8.21 11.56 -31.13
CA ALA A 13 7.71 12.93 -31.13
C ALA A 13 8.15 13.67 -29.85
N PRO A 14 8.71 14.88 -29.95
CA PRO A 14 9.01 15.70 -28.78
C PRO A 14 7.69 16.26 -28.25
N GLY A 15 7.41 16.04 -26.96
CA GLY A 15 6.20 16.54 -26.32
C GLY A 15 5.28 15.50 -25.70
N ARG A 16 5.77 14.27 -25.42
CA ARG A 16 5.08 13.45 -24.41
C ARG A 16 5.18 14.21 -23.08
N PRO A 17 4.05 14.58 -22.43
CA PRO A 17 4.11 15.09 -21.08
C PRO A 17 4.84 14.05 -20.23
N LEU A 18 5.70 14.51 -19.31
CA LEU A 18 6.39 13.68 -18.33
C LEU A 18 5.35 12.67 -17.82
N GLN A 19 5.45 11.41 -18.24
CA GLN A 19 4.45 10.41 -17.89
C GLN A 19 4.51 10.31 -16.38
N LYS A 20 3.47 10.80 -15.69
CA LYS A 20 3.36 10.71 -14.24
C LYS A 20 3.70 9.28 -13.88
N LEU A 21 4.72 9.15 -13.04
CA LEU A 21 5.39 7.88 -12.81
C LEU A 21 4.45 6.89 -12.11
N PHE A 22 3.46 7.43 -11.39
CA PHE A 22 2.31 6.75 -10.81
C PHE A 22 1.01 7.36 -11.38
N GLY A 23 0.11 6.50 -11.85
CA GLY A 23 -1.21 6.85 -12.40
C GLY A 23 -2.33 7.00 -11.37
N TRP A 24 -2.05 6.67 -10.11
CA TRP A 24 -2.97 6.69 -8.98
C TRP A 24 -2.73 7.96 -8.17
N GLY A 25 -3.81 8.69 -7.92
CA GLY A 25 -3.81 9.89 -7.09
C GLY A 25 -3.82 9.51 -5.62
N ASP A 26 -4.85 9.94 -4.91
CA ASP A 26 -5.01 9.63 -3.49
C ASP A 26 -5.57 8.20 -3.30
N PHE A 27 -5.08 7.50 -2.28
CA PHE A 27 -5.58 6.19 -1.86
C PHE A 27 -6.52 6.37 -0.66
N TYR A 28 -7.61 5.61 -0.64
CA TYR A 28 -8.55 5.58 0.46
C TYR A 28 -9.04 4.15 0.71
N SER A 29 -9.04 3.72 1.97
CA SER A 29 -9.64 2.45 2.37
C SER A 29 -10.27 2.56 3.76
N ASN A 30 -11.44 1.94 3.92
CA ASN A 30 -12.15 1.84 5.19
C ASN A 30 -12.52 0.38 5.45
N ILE A 31 -12.08 -0.17 6.59
CA ILE A 31 -12.39 -1.54 7.01
C ILE A 31 -13.00 -1.46 8.40
N LYS A 32 -14.20 -1.99 8.56
CA LYS A 32 -15.00 -1.83 9.77
C LYS A 32 -15.57 -3.15 10.23
N THR A 33 -15.42 -3.42 11.53
CA THR A 33 -15.99 -4.57 12.23
C THR A 33 -16.65 -4.11 13.53
N VAL A 34 -17.18 -5.04 14.34
CA VAL A 34 -17.73 -4.68 15.65
C VAL A 34 -16.60 -4.34 16.62
N LYS A 35 -15.44 -5.00 16.50
CA LYS A 35 -14.34 -4.89 17.46
C LYS A 35 -13.23 -3.94 17.03
N LEU A 36 -13.11 -3.61 15.75
CA LEU A 36 -12.04 -2.77 15.21
C LEU A 36 -12.50 -1.99 13.97
N ASN A 37 -12.15 -0.72 13.94
CA ASN A 37 -12.34 0.17 12.80
C ASN A 37 -10.98 0.65 12.31
N LEU A 38 -10.83 0.74 11.00
CA LEU A 38 -9.62 1.22 10.33
C LEU A 38 -10.00 2.15 9.18
N LEU A 39 -9.36 3.32 9.15
CA LEU A 39 -9.41 4.28 8.06
C LEU A 39 -7.98 4.54 7.57
N ILE A 40 -7.72 4.35 6.29
CA ILE A 40 -6.43 4.58 5.64
C ILE A 40 -6.60 5.65 4.56
N THR A 41 -5.71 6.62 4.56
CA THR A 41 -5.50 7.54 3.45
C THR A 41 -4.06 7.42 2.96
N GLY A 42 -3.86 7.54 1.66
CA GLY A 42 -2.54 7.55 1.04
C GLY A 42 -2.42 8.71 0.05
N LYS A 43 -1.25 9.31 -0.03
CA LYS A 43 -0.95 10.38 -0.99
C LYS A 43 0.37 10.11 -1.69
N VAL A 44 0.39 10.26 -3.01
CA VAL A 44 1.58 10.07 -3.84
C VAL A 44 2.12 11.44 -4.26
N VAL A 45 3.44 11.61 -4.14
CA VAL A 45 4.17 12.82 -4.56
C VAL A 45 5.31 12.40 -5.48
N ASP A 46 5.21 12.77 -6.75
CA ASP A 46 6.27 12.59 -7.74
C ASP A 46 7.22 13.78 -7.69
N HIS A 47 8.51 13.52 -7.46
CA HIS A 47 9.53 14.55 -7.37
C HIS A 47 10.09 14.98 -8.73
N GLY A 48 9.75 14.27 -9.82
CA GLY A 48 10.24 14.55 -11.17
C GLY A 48 11.72 14.22 -11.41
N ASN A 49 12.45 13.79 -10.37
CA ASN A 49 13.86 13.38 -10.41
C ASN A 49 14.05 11.85 -10.47
N GLY A 50 12.98 11.10 -10.74
CA GLY A 50 12.99 9.63 -10.69
C GLY A 50 12.82 9.05 -9.29
N SER A 51 12.33 9.83 -8.33
CA SER A 51 11.87 9.36 -7.01
C SER A 51 10.42 9.74 -6.74
N VAL A 52 9.73 8.93 -5.96
CA VAL A 52 8.32 9.15 -5.55
C VAL A 52 8.20 8.91 -4.06
N ASN A 53 7.51 9.81 -3.37
CA ASN A 53 7.11 9.58 -1.99
C ASN A 53 5.65 9.13 -1.92
N VAL A 54 5.39 8.14 -1.07
CA VAL A 54 4.03 7.71 -0.73
C VAL A 54 3.84 7.89 0.77
N PHE A 55 2.87 8.71 1.14
CA PHE A 55 2.53 8.99 2.52
C PHE A 55 1.26 8.25 2.88
N PHE A 56 1.33 7.36 3.86
CA PHE A 56 0.15 6.76 4.45
C PHE A 56 -0.16 7.43 5.78
N GLN A 57 -1.44 7.68 6.02
CA GLN A 57 -1.97 7.94 7.34
C GLN A 57 -3.06 6.91 7.60
N HIS A 58 -3.00 6.23 8.74
CA HIS A 58 -4.10 5.39 9.18
C HIS A 58 -4.50 5.67 10.62
N ASN A 59 -5.81 5.68 10.85
CA ASN A 59 -6.42 5.79 12.17
C ASN A 59 -7.20 4.52 12.43
N SER A 60 -7.02 3.93 13.61
CA SER A 60 -7.77 2.76 14.03
C SER A 60 -8.31 2.91 15.44
N THR A 61 -9.50 2.35 15.65
CA THR A 61 -10.16 2.36 16.95
C THR A 61 -10.71 0.98 17.25
N GLY A 62 -10.35 0.41 18.41
CA GLY A 62 -10.75 -0.93 18.82
C GLY A 62 -9.55 -1.83 19.09
N HIS A 63 -9.76 -3.15 19.06
CA HIS A 63 -8.74 -4.14 19.41
C HIS A 63 -8.30 -4.95 18.20
N GLY A 64 -7.00 -4.93 17.91
CA GLY A 64 -6.39 -5.75 16.89
C GLY A 64 -5.10 -5.18 16.30
N ASN A 65 -4.51 -5.94 15.39
CA ASN A 65 -3.27 -5.59 14.71
C ASN A 65 -3.56 -5.18 13.29
N ILE A 66 -2.95 -4.06 12.87
CA ILE A 66 -3.11 -3.49 11.54
C ILE A 66 -1.73 -3.19 11.00
N SER A 67 -1.52 -3.49 9.72
CA SER A 67 -0.35 -3.00 8.99
C SER A 67 -0.75 -2.51 7.60
N VAL A 68 -0.07 -1.45 7.16
CA VAL A 68 -0.21 -0.88 5.82
C VAL A 68 1.19 -0.70 5.26
N SER A 69 1.49 -1.34 4.13
CA SER A 69 2.81 -1.28 3.52
C SER A 69 2.74 -1.24 2.00
N LEU A 70 3.85 -0.82 1.39
CA LEU A 70 4.08 -1.02 -0.03
C LEU A 70 4.75 -2.37 -0.24
N VAL A 71 4.30 -3.11 -1.25
CA VAL A 71 4.85 -4.41 -1.62
C VAL A 71 5.00 -4.54 -3.14
N PRO A 72 5.89 -5.42 -3.64
CA PRO A 72 5.91 -5.76 -5.04
C PRO A 72 4.64 -6.54 -5.45
N PRO A 73 4.26 -6.54 -6.73
CA PRO A 73 3.07 -7.26 -7.21
C PRO A 73 3.15 -8.77 -7.02
N THR A 74 4.35 -9.31 -6.92
CA THR A 74 4.65 -10.72 -6.66
C THR A 74 4.27 -11.17 -5.25
N LYS A 75 4.08 -10.24 -4.30
CA LYS A 75 3.71 -10.58 -2.93
C LYS A 75 2.36 -11.30 -2.91
N ALA A 76 2.32 -12.53 -2.39
CA ALA A 76 1.08 -13.29 -2.25
C ALA A 76 0.17 -12.68 -1.17
N VAL A 77 -1.15 -12.80 -1.34
CA VAL A 77 -2.14 -12.45 -0.32
C VAL A 77 -2.27 -13.64 0.63
N GLN A 78 -1.88 -13.48 1.89
CA GLN A 78 -1.92 -14.55 2.87
C GLN A 78 -2.08 -14.03 4.31
N PHE A 79 -2.73 -14.84 5.15
CA PHE A 79 -2.96 -14.55 6.56
C PHE A 79 -1.76 -14.85 7.49
N ASP A 80 -0.73 -15.53 6.97
CA ASP A 80 0.35 -16.03 7.83
C ASP A 80 1.41 -14.95 8.09
N LEU A 81 1.52 -14.54 9.37
CA LEU A 81 2.42 -13.49 9.87
C LEU A 81 3.89 -13.94 9.91
N GLU A 82 4.16 -15.22 10.16
CA GLU A 82 5.54 -15.74 10.30
C GLU A 82 6.24 -15.87 8.94
N GLN A 83 5.51 -16.37 7.95
CA GLN A 83 5.99 -16.44 6.57
C GLN A 83 6.22 -15.04 5.97
N GLN A 84 5.49 -14.03 6.45
CA GLN A 84 5.59 -12.67 5.94
C GLN A 84 6.97 -12.05 6.24
N ILE A 85 7.52 -12.27 7.44
CA ILE A 85 8.83 -11.76 7.88
C ILE A 85 9.97 -12.40 7.08
N PHE A 86 9.91 -13.72 6.85
CA PHE A 86 10.94 -14.44 6.10
C PHE A 86 10.97 -14.04 4.61
N MET A 87 9.80 -13.82 4.00
CA MET A 87 9.72 -13.34 2.61
C MET A 87 10.14 -11.88 2.46
N GLU A 88 9.82 -11.02 3.42
CA GLU A 88 10.19 -9.60 3.42
C GLU A 88 11.72 -9.40 3.43
N ALA A 89 12.45 -10.21 4.22
CA ALA A 89 13.91 -10.21 4.22
C ALA A 89 14.52 -10.64 2.86
N LYS A 90 13.84 -11.52 2.11
CA LYS A 90 14.32 -12.04 0.82
C LYS A 90 13.96 -11.13 -0.36
N GLU A 91 12.80 -10.49 -0.35
CA GLU A 91 12.33 -9.56 -1.41
C GLU A 91 12.84 -8.12 -1.24
N SER A 92 13.25 -7.71 -0.02
CA SER A 92 13.74 -6.34 0.25
C SER A 92 14.97 -5.92 -0.55
N LYS A 93 15.80 -6.86 -1.01
CA LYS A 93 16.95 -6.55 -1.91
C LYS A 93 16.54 -6.18 -3.33
N VAL A 94 15.30 -6.45 -3.74
CA VAL A 94 14.81 -6.28 -5.11
C VAL A 94 13.70 -5.21 -5.19
N PHE A 95 13.16 -4.78 -4.05
CA PHE A 95 12.10 -3.80 -3.97
C PHE A 95 12.64 -2.39 -3.71
N ASN A 96 12.46 -1.49 -4.67
CA ASN A 96 13.03 -0.13 -4.64
C ASN A 96 12.24 0.88 -3.80
N CYS A 97 11.34 0.42 -2.93
CA CYS A 97 10.60 1.26 -1.99
C CYS A 97 11.02 0.94 -0.56
N ARG A 98 11.33 1.97 0.22
CA ARG A 98 11.74 1.84 1.62
C ARG A 98 10.97 2.82 2.50
N VAL A 99 10.79 2.45 3.77
CA VAL A 99 10.29 3.37 4.79
C VAL A 99 11.37 4.40 5.07
N GLU A 100 11.02 5.68 4.93
CA GLU A 100 11.89 6.82 5.28
C GLU A 100 11.59 7.29 6.70
N SER A 101 10.31 7.34 7.06
CA SER A 101 9.87 7.67 8.41
C SER A 101 8.59 6.95 8.77
N GLU A 102 8.44 6.66 10.04
CA GLU A 102 7.24 6.10 10.62
C GLU A 102 7.00 6.73 11.98
N GLN A 103 5.76 7.10 12.24
CA GLN A 103 5.32 7.66 13.52
C GLN A 103 4.02 6.96 13.91
N VAL A 104 4.00 6.36 15.09
CA VAL A 104 2.83 5.67 15.62
C VAL A 104 2.50 6.23 16.99
N ALA A 105 1.33 6.87 17.11
CA ALA A 105 0.77 7.32 18.36
C ALA A 105 -0.34 6.36 18.80
N ARG A 106 -0.24 5.83 20.03
CA ARG A 106 -1.26 4.96 20.62
C ARG A 106 -1.81 5.61 21.88
N ALA A 107 -3.12 5.60 22.00
CA ALA A 107 -3.84 6.05 23.17
C ALA A 107 -4.85 4.98 23.59
N ARG A 108 -4.99 4.76 24.89
CA ARG A 108 -5.99 3.83 25.44
C ARG A 108 -6.96 4.63 26.30
N LYS A 109 -8.24 4.56 25.96
CA LYS A 109 -9.32 5.15 26.75
C LYS A 109 -10.03 4.04 27.49
N THR A 110 -10.07 4.14 28.81
CA THR A 110 -10.74 3.19 29.69
C THR A 110 -11.98 3.84 30.28
N SER A 111 -13.13 3.18 30.19
CA SER A 111 -14.41 3.66 30.70
C SER A 111 -15.26 2.49 31.20
N LEU A 112 -16.29 2.77 32.00
CA LEU A 112 -17.27 1.74 32.35
C LEU A 112 -18.01 1.26 31.10
N CYS A 113 -18.31 -0.04 31.03
CA CYS A 113 -19.04 -0.59 29.90
C CYS A 113 -20.50 -0.12 29.93
N THR A 114 -21.05 0.25 28.77
CA THR A 114 -22.44 0.75 28.66
C THR A 114 -23.49 -0.29 29.07
N PHE A 115 -23.24 -1.58 28.80
CA PHE A 115 -24.18 -2.66 29.11
C PHE A 115 -23.99 -3.27 30.50
N ASP A 116 -22.85 -3.01 31.15
CA ASP A 116 -22.51 -3.59 32.45
C ASP A 116 -21.58 -2.62 33.20
N PRO A 117 -22.14 -1.69 34.01
CA PRO A 117 -21.35 -0.69 34.73
C PRO A 117 -20.40 -1.27 35.78
N ALA A 118 -20.53 -2.55 36.15
CA ALA A 118 -19.58 -3.23 37.04
C ALA A 118 -18.30 -3.66 36.32
N LYS A 119 -18.29 -3.59 34.97
CA LYS A 119 -17.13 -3.93 34.13
C LYS A 119 -16.49 -2.68 33.54
N THR A 120 -15.18 -2.75 33.43
CA THR A 120 -14.35 -1.74 32.79
C THR A 120 -14.07 -2.16 31.34
N CYS A 121 -14.47 -1.32 30.39
CA CYS A 121 -14.19 -1.46 28.97
C CYS A 121 -13.01 -0.55 28.60
N SER A 122 -12.13 -1.04 27.73
CA SER A 122 -11.06 -0.21 27.18
C SER A 122 -11.12 -0.18 25.67
N GLN A 123 -10.86 0.97 25.08
CA GLN A 123 -10.80 1.19 23.65
C GLN A 123 -9.42 1.76 23.31
N GLU A 124 -8.73 1.11 22.38
CA GLU A 124 -7.46 1.60 21.88
C GLU A 124 -7.70 2.46 20.63
N HIS A 125 -6.97 3.56 20.53
CA HIS A 125 -6.91 4.42 19.37
C HIS A 125 -5.46 4.49 18.90
N THR A 126 -5.22 4.12 17.65
CA THR A 126 -3.90 4.22 17.03
C THR A 126 -3.97 5.17 15.85
N GLN A 127 -3.08 6.15 15.82
CA GLN A 127 -2.82 6.99 14.67
C GLN A 127 -1.41 6.71 14.18
N SER A 128 -1.27 6.35 12.92
CA SER A 128 0.01 6.07 12.29
C SER A 128 0.19 6.94 11.06
N ARG A 129 1.42 7.39 10.84
CA ARG A 129 1.88 8.07 9.63
C ARG A 129 3.17 7.41 9.17
N ALA A 130 3.22 7.02 7.90
CA ALA A 130 4.40 6.43 7.30
C ALA A 130 4.73 7.13 5.99
N ALA A 131 5.99 7.50 5.80
CA ALA A 131 6.51 7.99 4.53
C ALA A 131 7.38 6.90 3.89
N TRP A 132 7.05 6.57 2.65
CA TRP A 132 7.81 5.63 1.83
C TRP A 132 8.49 6.40 0.72
N LEU A 133 9.77 6.14 0.50
CA LEU A 133 10.53 6.62 -0.64
C LEU A 133 10.73 5.47 -1.62
N CYS A 134 10.27 5.65 -2.85
CA CYS A 134 10.50 4.74 -3.96
C CYS A 134 11.44 5.39 -4.99
N SER A 135 12.37 4.63 -5.56
CA SER A 135 13.33 5.10 -6.58
C SER A 135 13.30 4.27 -7.87
N GLN A 136 13.69 4.88 -9.01
CA GLN A 136 13.87 4.14 -10.28
C GLN A 136 14.90 3.01 -10.12
N PRO A 137 14.75 1.90 -10.87
CA PRO A 137 13.66 1.60 -11.80
C PRO A 137 12.37 1.20 -11.08
N PHE A 138 11.24 1.76 -11.50
CA PHE A 138 9.93 1.46 -10.90
C PHE A 138 9.23 0.31 -11.63
N ARG A 139 8.83 -0.70 -10.88
CA ARG A 139 7.80 -1.68 -11.28
C ARG A 139 6.47 -1.26 -10.64
N ALA A 140 5.34 -1.83 -11.09
CA ALA A 140 4.07 -1.61 -10.41
C ALA A 140 4.23 -1.86 -8.89
N VAL A 141 3.65 -0.99 -8.07
CA VAL A 141 3.67 -1.12 -6.61
C VAL A 141 2.24 -1.38 -6.14
N CYS A 142 2.10 -2.19 -5.09
CA CYS A 142 0.82 -2.50 -4.49
C CYS A 142 0.77 -2.04 -3.04
N VAL A 143 -0.40 -1.63 -2.58
CA VAL A 143 -0.70 -1.41 -1.16
C VAL A 143 -1.12 -2.75 -0.57
N TYR A 144 -0.45 -3.17 0.50
CA TYR A 144 -0.78 -4.36 1.26
C TYR A 144 -1.34 -3.96 2.61
N ILE A 145 -2.54 -4.45 2.93
CA ILE A 145 -3.24 -4.15 4.17
C ILE A 145 -3.45 -5.47 4.89
N THR A 146 -3.02 -5.53 6.15
CA THR A 146 -3.45 -6.57 7.06
C THR A 146 -4.33 -5.99 8.15
N PHE A 147 -5.41 -6.71 8.45
CA PHE A 147 -6.39 -6.34 9.46
C PHE A 147 -6.70 -7.59 10.26
N TYR A 148 -6.24 -7.64 11.51
CA TYR A 148 -6.47 -8.74 12.43
C TYR A 148 -7.21 -8.22 13.64
N SER A 149 -8.53 -8.39 13.65
CA SER A 149 -9.33 -8.20 14.86
C SER A 149 -9.68 -9.54 15.50
N SER A 150 -10.36 -9.46 16.64
CA SER A 150 -10.84 -10.63 17.38
C SER A 150 -12.07 -11.29 16.74
N ASP A 151 -12.85 -10.53 15.96
CA ASP A 151 -14.07 -10.98 15.28
C ASP A 151 -13.88 -11.24 13.78
N TYR A 152 -12.85 -10.66 13.16
CA TYR A 152 -12.59 -10.79 11.73
C TYR A 152 -11.10 -10.66 11.39
N ARG A 153 -10.69 -11.32 10.30
CA ARG A 153 -9.35 -11.19 9.71
C ARG A 153 -9.46 -10.90 8.23
N LEU A 154 -8.67 -9.97 7.74
CA LEU A 154 -8.64 -9.57 6.33
C LEU A 154 -7.22 -9.25 5.88
N VAL A 155 -6.89 -9.68 4.68
CA VAL A 155 -5.66 -9.30 3.98
C VAL A 155 -6.03 -8.86 2.59
N GLN A 156 -5.57 -7.66 2.19
CA GLN A 156 -5.91 -7.06 0.90
C GLN A 156 -4.65 -6.52 0.23
N LYS A 157 -4.47 -6.87 -1.04
CA LYS A 157 -3.43 -6.30 -1.91
C LYS A 157 -4.08 -5.53 -3.04
N VAL A 158 -3.80 -4.23 -3.14
CA VAL A 158 -4.35 -3.34 -4.17
C VAL A 158 -3.22 -2.85 -5.05
N CYS A 159 -3.28 -3.13 -6.36
CA CYS A 159 -2.24 -2.78 -7.34
C CYS A 159 -2.80 -1.84 -8.42
N PRO A 160 -2.98 -0.54 -8.14
CA PRO A 160 -3.77 0.34 -9.01
C PRO A 160 -3.16 0.64 -10.40
N ASP A 161 -1.85 0.48 -10.59
CA ASP A 161 -1.19 0.64 -11.91
C ASP A 161 -0.78 -0.69 -12.56
N TYR A 162 -1.26 -1.84 -12.07
CA TYR A 162 -0.78 -3.15 -12.54
C TYR A 162 -0.91 -3.32 -14.07
N SER A 163 -2.04 -2.88 -14.64
CA SER A 163 -2.33 -2.99 -16.08
C SER A 163 -1.44 -2.14 -16.98
N ARG A 164 -0.83 -1.06 -16.45
CA ARG A 164 0.11 -0.22 -17.23
C ARG A 164 1.50 -0.85 -17.33
N HIS A 165 1.90 -1.62 -16.31
CA HIS A 165 3.22 -2.22 -16.22
C HIS A 165 3.26 -3.70 -16.61
N SER A 166 2.10 -4.35 -16.76
CA SER A 166 2.00 -5.75 -17.17
C SER A 166 1.01 -5.92 -18.33
N PRO A 167 1.43 -6.51 -19.46
CA PRO A 167 0.52 -6.88 -20.54
C PRO A 167 -0.37 -8.08 -20.18
N ARG A 168 -0.13 -8.75 -19.05
CA ARG A 168 -0.95 -9.87 -18.56
C ARG A 168 -2.06 -9.37 -17.65
N PRO A 169 -3.30 -9.88 -17.77
CA PRO A 169 -4.39 -9.57 -16.86
C PRO A 169 -4.00 -9.88 -15.42
N TYR A 170 -4.36 -9.00 -14.47
CA TYR A 170 -4.27 -9.31 -13.05
C TYR A 170 -5.32 -10.37 -12.72
N PHE A 171 -4.89 -11.56 -12.31
CA PHE A 171 -5.78 -12.56 -11.73
C PHE A 171 -5.67 -12.42 -10.20
N PRO A 172 -6.71 -11.88 -9.51
CA PRO A 172 -6.73 -11.91 -8.06
C PRO A 172 -6.77 -13.37 -7.63
N SER A 173 -5.72 -13.85 -6.96
CA SER A 173 -5.75 -15.12 -6.25
C SER A 173 -6.45 -14.86 -4.92
N GLY A 174 -7.76 -15.08 -4.89
CA GLY A 174 -8.62 -14.93 -3.72
C GLY A 174 -9.97 -15.55 -3.97
#